data_AF-A0A946WYX8-F1
#
_entry.id   AF-A0A946WYX8-F1
#
_cell.length_a   1.000
_cell.length_b   1.000
_cell.length_c   1.000
_cell.angle_alpha   90.00
_cell.angle_beta   90.00
_cell.angle_gamma   90.00
#
_symmetry.space_group_name_H-M   'P 1'
#
loop_
_entity.id
_entity.type
_entity.pdbx_description
1 polymer ?
#
loop_
_entity_poly.entity_id
_entity_poly.type
_entity_poly.pdbx_seq_one_letter_code
_entity_poly.pdbx_strand_id
1 'polypeptide(L)'
;MNPSPKLNHKREITSYVRRAGRITSGQKNAWEKYWRLFGIKNTKDIFNADDIFNNSNKKLIIEIGFGNGEILIDNALRYPGSNFIGIEVYESGIGQCLINLSDKRLTNVKLINEDAKKVLNNNLNDQIIDQINIFFPDPWPKKRHHKRRLIDK
;
A
#
# COMPACT_ATOMS: atom_id res chain seq x y z
N MET A 1 -45.15 -11.69 14.06
CA MET A 1 -44.02 -11.40 13.15
C MET A 1 -43.01 -10.56 13.91
N ASN A 2 -41.93 -11.16 14.41
CA ASN A 2 -40.87 -10.42 15.09
C ASN A 2 -39.95 -9.75 14.05
N PRO A 3 -39.62 -8.46 14.19
CA PRO A 3 -38.68 -7.80 13.29
C PRO A 3 -37.26 -8.35 13.51
N SER A 4 -36.62 -8.76 12.43
CA SER A 4 -35.23 -9.25 12.42
C SER A 4 -34.25 -8.21 12.97
N PRO A 5 -33.21 -8.62 13.73
CA PRO A 5 -32.25 -7.68 14.32
C PRO A 5 -31.39 -7.03 13.23
N LYS A 6 -31.30 -5.70 13.26
CA LYS A 6 -30.38 -4.93 12.41
C LYS A 6 -28.94 -5.26 12.79
N LEU A 7 -28.19 -5.91 11.89
CA LEU A 7 -26.75 -6.13 12.02
C LEU A 7 -26.04 -4.78 12.12
N ASN A 8 -25.55 -4.48 13.32
CA ASN A 8 -24.86 -3.25 13.63
C ASN A 8 -23.39 -3.39 13.16
N HIS A 9 -23.14 -3.17 11.86
CA HIS A 9 -21.78 -3.15 11.31
C HIS A 9 -21.03 -1.94 11.88
N LYS A 10 -20.36 -2.12 13.03
CA LYS A 10 -19.37 -1.15 13.52
C LYS A 10 -18.31 -1.02 12.44
N ARG A 11 -18.25 0.12 11.75
CA ARG A 11 -17.17 0.44 10.81
C ARG A 11 -15.84 0.34 11.54
N GLU A 12 -14.94 -0.49 11.04
CA GLU A 12 -13.58 -0.61 11.56
C GLU A 12 -12.85 0.74 11.47
N ILE A 13 -11.97 1.00 12.44
CA ILE A 13 -11.20 2.24 12.51
C ILE A 13 -10.04 2.14 11.52
N THR A 14 -10.10 2.89 10.43
CA THR A 14 -9.06 2.99 9.41
C THR A 14 -7.98 4.02 9.76
N SER A 15 -6.77 3.82 9.26
CA SER A 15 -5.65 4.77 9.39
C SER A 15 -5.81 6.04 8.54
N TYR A 16 -6.70 6.00 7.56
CA TYR A 16 -6.97 7.05 6.59
C TYR A 16 -8.44 7.51 6.59
N VAL A 17 -8.73 8.61 5.90
CA VAL A 17 -10.09 9.06 5.58
C VAL A 17 -10.25 9.19 4.07
N ARG A 18 -11.19 8.43 3.48
CA ARG A 18 -11.52 8.56 2.06
C ARG A 18 -12.10 9.94 1.76
N ARG A 19 -11.34 10.80 1.09
CA ARG A 19 -11.90 11.84 0.23
C ARG A 19 -11.91 11.27 -1.17
N ALA A 20 -13.07 11.18 -1.80
CA ALA A 20 -13.17 10.70 -3.17
C ALA A 20 -12.46 11.71 -4.10
N GLY A 21 -11.20 11.44 -4.42
CA GLY A 21 -10.49 12.11 -5.51
C GLY A 21 -11.02 11.60 -6.85
N ARG A 22 -11.03 12.45 -7.87
CA ARG A 22 -11.36 12.02 -9.24
C ARG A 22 -10.17 11.25 -9.82
N ILE A 23 -10.42 10.04 -10.31
CA ILE A 23 -9.46 9.28 -11.13
C ILE A 23 -9.55 9.77 -12.58
N THR A 24 -8.41 10.00 -13.23
CA THR A 24 -8.39 10.35 -14.66
C THR A 24 -8.58 9.10 -15.52
N SER A 25 -8.96 9.29 -16.79
CA SER A 25 -9.05 8.17 -17.76
C SER A 25 -7.71 7.46 -17.92
N GLY A 26 -6.59 8.19 -17.97
CA GLY A 26 -5.24 7.63 -18.03
C GLY A 26 -4.91 6.74 -16.83
N GLN A 27 -5.24 7.20 -15.62
CA GLN A 27 -5.05 6.42 -14.39
C GLN A 27 -5.90 5.15 -14.39
N LYS A 28 -7.17 5.24 -14.83
CA LYS A 28 -8.04 4.07 -14.94
C LYS A 28 -7.49 3.04 -15.94
N ASN A 29 -7.04 3.49 -17.12
CA ASN A 29 -6.42 2.62 -18.11
C ASN A 29 -5.15 1.95 -17.57
N ALA A 30 -4.36 2.65 -16.75
CA ALA A 30 -3.16 2.10 -16.13
C ALA A 30 -3.48 0.98 -15.13
N TRP A 31 -4.55 1.12 -14.35
CA TRP A 31 -5.06 0.04 -13.49
C TRP A 31 -5.40 -1.21 -14.29
N GLU A 32 -6.22 -1.06 -15.34
CA GLU A 32 -6.64 -2.19 -16.18
C GLU A 32 -5.45 -2.89 -16.83
N LYS A 33 -4.47 -2.12 -17.31
CA LYS A 33 -3.32 -2.65 -18.05
C LYS A 33 -2.22 -3.22 -17.17
N TYR A 34 -1.90 -2.57 -16.05
CA TYR A 34 -0.66 -2.81 -15.30
C TYR A 34 -0.86 -3.39 -13.91
N TRP A 35 -2.07 -3.38 -13.35
CA TRP A 35 -2.30 -3.94 -12.02
C TRP A 35 -1.93 -5.43 -11.94
N ARG A 36 -2.10 -6.20 -13.01
CA ARG A 36 -1.68 -7.62 -13.05
C ARG A 36 -0.17 -7.79 -12.88
N LEU A 37 0.64 -6.82 -13.30
CA LEU A 37 2.10 -6.88 -13.24
C LEU A 37 2.64 -6.37 -11.91
N PHE A 38 2.07 -5.28 -11.38
CA PHE A 38 2.58 -4.60 -10.19
C PHE A 38 1.77 -4.86 -8.93
N GLY A 39 0.49 -5.18 -9.04
CA GLY A 39 -0.43 -5.28 -7.92
C GLY A 39 -0.34 -6.62 -7.17
N ILE A 40 -0.36 -6.54 -5.84
CA ILE A 40 -0.54 -7.67 -4.93
C ILE A 40 -2.00 -7.70 -4.51
N LYS A 41 -2.72 -8.77 -4.87
CA LYS A 41 -4.16 -8.92 -4.56
C LYS A 41 -4.41 -9.53 -3.18
N ASN A 42 -3.62 -10.52 -2.79
CA ASN A 42 -3.78 -11.19 -1.51
C ASN A 42 -2.76 -10.63 -0.52
N THR A 43 -3.27 -9.96 0.51
CA THR A 43 -2.49 -9.39 1.61
C THR A 43 -2.84 -10.04 2.96
N LYS A 44 -3.57 -11.16 2.92
CA LYS A 44 -4.02 -11.89 4.12
C LYS A 44 -2.98 -12.87 4.63
N ASP A 45 -2.09 -13.32 3.76
CA ASP A 45 -1.01 -14.23 4.08
C ASP A 45 0.30 -13.45 4.17
N ILE A 46 1.24 -13.99 4.94
CA ILE A 46 2.58 -13.42 5.14
C ILE A 46 3.29 -13.24 3.79
N PHE A 47 3.90 -12.08 3.58
CA PHE A 47 4.69 -11.81 2.40
C PHE A 47 5.84 -12.80 2.26
N ASN A 48 5.96 -13.40 1.08
CA ASN A 48 7.14 -14.13 0.67
C ASN A 48 7.81 -13.37 -0.48
N ALA A 49 9.01 -12.84 -0.25
CA ALA A 49 9.74 -12.08 -1.25
C ALA A 49 10.07 -12.92 -2.50
N ASP A 50 10.27 -14.24 -2.35
CA ASP A 50 10.44 -15.14 -3.49
C ASP A 50 9.16 -15.23 -4.32
N ASP A 51 8.00 -15.42 -3.69
CA ASP A 51 6.74 -15.53 -4.44
C ASP A 51 6.37 -14.22 -5.16
N ILE A 52 6.76 -13.09 -4.58
CA ILE A 52 6.39 -11.76 -5.08
C ILE A 52 7.38 -11.27 -6.17
N PHE A 53 8.68 -11.47 -5.97
CA PHE A 53 9.75 -10.91 -6.80
C PHE A 53 10.63 -11.95 -7.50
N ASN A 54 10.43 -13.25 -7.24
CA ASN A 54 11.32 -14.34 -7.63
C ASN A 54 12.77 -14.13 -7.16
N ASN A 55 12.96 -13.43 -6.04
CA ASN A 55 14.28 -13.14 -5.46
C ASN A 55 14.20 -12.68 -3.99
N SER A 56 14.38 -13.61 -3.06
CA SER A 56 14.39 -13.40 -1.61
C SER A 56 15.69 -12.85 -1.05
N ASN A 57 16.79 -12.91 -1.81
CA ASN A 57 18.11 -12.46 -1.34
C ASN A 57 18.27 -10.93 -1.33
N LYS A 58 17.26 -10.20 -1.80
CA LYS A 58 17.27 -8.74 -1.83
C LYS A 58 16.53 -8.19 -0.61
N LYS A 59 17.02 -7.06 -0.11
CA LYS A 59 16.33 -6.31 0.93
C LYS A 59 14.89 -6.01 0.52
N LEU A 60 13.94 -6.22 1.42
CA LEU A 60 12.54 -5.85 1.24
C LEU A 60 12.24 -4.55 1.99
N ILE A 61 11.91 -3.52 1.22
CA ILE A 61 11.60 -2.19 1.71
C ILE A 61 10.12 -1.89 1.49
N ILE A 62 9.40 -1.51 2.53
CA ILE A 62 7.99 -1.11 2.43
C ILE A 62 7.89 0.41 2.51
N GLU A 63 7.11 1.02 1.62
CA GLU A 63 6.72 2.44 1.72
C GLU A 63 5.22 2.55 1.96
N ILE A 64 4.84 3.14 3.11
CA ILE A 64 3.44 3.34 3.49
C ILE A 64 3.00 4.75 3.12
N GLY A 65 1.88 4.85 2.39
CA GLY A 65 1.33 6.12 1.94
C GLY A 65 2.19 6.77 0.87
N PHE A 66 2.61 5.99 -0.14
CA PHE A 66 3.52 6.46 -1.20
C PHE A 66 2.93 7.56 -2.10
N GLY A 67 1.62 7.87 -1.98
CA GLY A 67 0.98 8.91 -2.76
C GLY A 67 1.00 8.62 -4.26
N ASN A 68 1.66 9.47 -5.05
CA ASN A 68 1.81 9.28 -6.50
C ASN A 68 3.01 8.39 -6.88
N GLY A 69 3.80 7.96 -5.90
CA GLY A 69 4.92 7.04 -6.06
C GLY A 69 6.23 7.68 -6.50
N GLU A 70 6.39 9.00 -6.47
CA GLU A 70 7.65 9.66 -6.86
C GLU A 70 8.86 9.15 -6.05
N ILE A 71 8.76 9.15 -4.72
CA ILE A 71 9.84 8.72 -3.83
C ILE A 71 10.09 7.21 -3.96
N LEU A 72 9.02 6.42 -3.95
CA LEU A 72 9.08 4.97 -4.16
C LEU A 72 9.84 4.60 -5.44
N ILE A 73 9.52 5.28 -6.54
CA ILE A 73 10.12 5.04 -7.85
C ILE A 73 11.58 5.51 -7.90
N ASP A 74 11.91 6.67 -7.34
CA ASP A 74 13.31 7.15 -7.28
C ASP A 74 14.19 6.16 -6.49
N ASN A 75 13.69 5.70 -5.34
CA ASN A 75 14.40 4.70 -4.54
C ASN A 75 14.55 3.37 -5.28
N ALA A 76 13.52 2.90 -5.97
CA ALA A 76 13.59 1.66 -6.74
C ALA A 76 14.59 1.71 -7.90
N LEU A 77 14.72 2.87 -8.56
CA LEU A 77 15.74 3.12 -9.58
C LEU A 77 17.15 3.19 -8.98
N ARG A 78 17.30 3.86 -7.83
CA ARG A 78 18.59 4.06 -7.17
C ARG A 78 19.14 2.79 -6.53
N TYR A 79 18.25 1.91 -6.07
CA TYR A 79 18.61 0.67 -5.38
C TYR A 79 18.02 -0.56 -6.08
N PRO A 80 18.50 -0.92 -7.29
CA PRO A 80 18.00 -2.09 -8.03
C PRO A 80 18.28 -3.43 -7.32
N GLY A 81 19.20 -3.43 -6.35
CA GLY A 81 19.49 -4.55 -5.44
C GLY A 81 18.48 -4.73 -4.31
N SER A 82 17.43 -3.90 -4.24
CA SER A 82 16.36 -3.99 -3.24
C SER A 82 15.00 -4.15 -3.92
N ASN A 83 14.10 -4.83 -3.24
CA ASN A 83 12.70 -4.99 -3.60
C ASN A 83 11.86 -3.99 -2.81
N PHE A 84 10.85 -3.41 -3.46
CA PHE A 84 10.00 -2.38 -2.87
C PHE A 84 8.53 -2.77 -2.92
N ILE A 85 7.84 -2.64 -1.79
CA ILE A 85 6.38 -2.74 -1.71
C ILE A 85 5.80 -1.38 -1.32
N GLY A 86 5.03 -0.77 -2.21
CA GLY A 86 4.25 0.42 -1.91
C GLY A 86 2.86 0.07 -1.40
N ILE A 87 2.44 0.64 -0.27
CA ILE A 87 1.07 0.52 0.26
C ILE A 87 0.37 1.88 0.15
N GLU A 88 -0.74 1.93 -0.57
CA GLU A 88 -1.55 3.15 -0.74
C GLU A 88 -3.04 2.81 -0.83
N VAL A 89 -3.90 3.67 -0.31
CA VAL A 89 -5.35 3.50 -0.32
C VAL A 89 -6.03 4.30 -1.44
N TYR A 90 -5.39 5.36 -1.93
CA TYR A 90 -5.95 6.24 -2.96
C TYR A 90 -5.65 5.74 -4.37
N GLU A 91 -6.70 5.34 -5.10
CA GLU A 91 -6.60 4.78 -6.45
C GLU A 91 -5.97 5.73 -7.48
N SER A 92 -6.15 7.05 -7.33
CA SER A 92 -5.54 8.04 -8.22
C SER A 92 -4.02 8.06 -8.10
N GLY A 93 -3.49 7.98 -6.88
CA GLY A 93 -2.05 7.92 -6.60
C GLY A 93 -1.44 6.63 -7.14
N ILE A 94 -2.10 5.50 -6.90
CA ILE A 94 -1.69 4.20 -7.47
C ILE A 94 -1.73 4.23 -9.00
N GLY A 95 -2.78 4.78 -9.60
CA GLY A 95 -2.89 4.89 -11.06
C GLY A 95 -1.73 5.70 -11.65
N GLN A 96 -1.33 6.80 -11.01
CA GLN A 96 -0.17 7.59 -11.42
C GLN A 96 1.13 6.81 -11.26
N CYS A 97 1.29 6.09 -10.15
CA CYS A 97 2.45 5.24 -9.90
C CYS A 97 2.59 4.13 -10.95
N LEU A 98 1.48 3.46 -11.31
CA LEU A 98 1.45 2.42 -12.35
C LEU A 98 1.92 2.92 -13.72
N ILE A 99 1.49 4.12 -14.14
CA ILE A 99 1.97 4.76 -15.37
C ILE A 99 3.49 4.88 -15.32
N ASN A 100 4.00 5.53 -14.26
CA ASN A 100 5.42 5.81 -14.10
C ASN A 100 6.28 4.54 -13.98
N LEU A 101 5.80 3.51 -13.29
CA LEU A 101 6.44 2.20 -13.18
C LEU A 101 6.56 1.53 -14.55
N SER A 102 5.49 1.57 -15.34
CA SER A 102 5.46 0.99 -16.68
C SER A 102 6.42 1.69 -17.63
N ASP A 103 6.48 3.02 -17.60
CA ASP A 103 7.36 3.82 -18.45
C ASP A 103 8.84 3.56 -18.14
N LYS A 104 9.18 3.39 -16.85
CA LYS A 104 10.52 3.10 -16.37
C LYS A 104 10.89 1.61 -16.41
N ARG A 105 9.94 0.74 -16.75
CA ARG A 105 10.11 -0.73 -16.83
C ARG A 105 10.70 -1.34 -15.55
N LEU A 106 10.31 -0.82 -14.39
CA LEU A 106 10.77 -1.33 -13.10
C LEU A 106 10.21 -2.74 -12.85
N THR A 107 11.02 -3.61 -12.26
CA THR A 107 10.65 -4.99 -11.93
C THR A 107 10.74 -5.30 -10.44
N ASN A 108 11.42 -4.44 -9.68
CA ASN A 108 11.66 -4.55 -8.24
C ASN A 108 10.64 -3.73 -7.42
N VAL A 109 9.46 -3.42 -7.97
CA VAL A 109 8.38 -2.71 -7.25
C VAL A 109 7.07 -3.48 -7.36
N LYS A 110 6.34 -3.58 -6.25
CA LYS A 110 4.96 -4.06 -6.19
C LYS A 110 4.10 -3.11 -5.37
N LEU A 111 2.81 -3.08 -5.67
CA LEU A 111 1.86 -2.15 -5.06
C LEU A 111 0.72 -2.92 -4.37
N ILE A 112 0.25 -2.38 -3.26
CA ILE A 112 -0.89 -2.87 -2.50
C ILE A 112 -1.91 -1.74 -2.37
N ASN A 113 -3.18 -2.07 -2.63
CA ASN A 113 -4.30 -1.17 -2.40
C ASN A 113 -5.12 -1.58 -1.17
N GLU A 114 -4.63 -1.22 0.02
CA GLU A 114 -5.29 -1.54 1.29
C GLU A 114 -4.78 -0.65 2.43
N ASP A 115 -5.52 -0.59 3.54
CA ASP A 115 -5.06 0.05 4.78
C ASP A 115 -3.76 -0.59 5.28
N ALA A 116 -2.73 0.24 5.46
CA ALA A 116 -1.42 -0.21 5.91
C ALA A 116 -1.45 -0.94 7.26
N LYS A 117 -2.34 -0.57 8.19
CA LYS A 117 -2.46 -1.32 9.46
C LYS A 117 -2.89 -2.75 9.23
N LYS A 118 -3.86 -2.96 8.33
CA LYS A 118 -4.37 -4.29 8.00
C LYS A 118 -3.29 -5.11 7.30
N VAL A 119 -2.56 -4.51 6.37
CA VAL A 119 -1.45 -5.16 5.68
C VAL A 119 -0.38 -5.58 6.68
N LEU A 120 0.12 -4.64 7.50
CA LEU A 120 1.17 -4.93 8.47
C LEU A 120 0.74 -5.97 9.51
N ASN A 121 -0.48 -5.89 10.04
CA ASN A 121 -0.96 -6.87 11.03
C ASN A 121 -0.97 -8.32 10.49
N ASN A 122 -1.16 -8.51 9.18
CA ASN A 122 -1.14 -9.83 8.56
C ASN A 122 0.26 -10.29 8.14
N ASN A 123 1.22 -9.36 8.04
CA ASN A 123 2.51 -9.57 7.34
C ASN A 123 3.75 -9.30 8.18
N LEU A 124 3.62 -8.68 9.36
CA LEU A 124 4.71 -8.46 10.29
C LEU A 124 5.10 -9.78 10.96
N ASN A 125 5.91 -10.57 10.27
CA ASN A 125 6.83 -11.49 10.92
C ASN A 125 8.24 -10.86 10.88
N ASP A 126 8.95 -10.93 12.00
CA ASP A 126 10.19 -10.19 12.27
C ASP A 126 11.37 -10.46 11.30
N GLN A 127 11.23 -11.38 10.34
CA GLN A 127 12.34 -11.90 9.55
C GLN A 127 12.31 -11.51 8.05
N ILE A 128 11.29 -10.78 7.59
CA ILE A 128 11.07 -10.59 6.14
C ILE A 128 11.25 -9.14 5.69
N ILE A 129 11.07 -8.16 6.59
CA ILE A 129 11.05 -6.74 6.24
C ILE A 129 12.31 -6.06 6.78
N ASP A 130 13.16 -5.56 5.90
CA ASP A 130 14.40 -4.86 6.27
C ASP A 130 14.15 -3.41 6.68
N GLN A 131 13.18 -2.75 6.06
CA GLN A 131 12.94 -1.32 6.24
C GLN A 131 11.48 -0.95 5.97
N ILE A 132 10.93 -0.05 6.79
CA ILE A 132 9.64 0.59 6.56
C ILE A 132 9.85 2.10 6.48
N ASN A 133 9.46 2.68 5.35
CA ASN A 133 9.44 4.11 5.08
C ASN A 133 8.02 4.65 5.27
N ILE A 134 7.89 5.72 6.05
CA ILE A 134 6.63 6.44 6.23
C ILE A 134 6.94 7.93 6.10
N PHE A 135 6.56 8.51 4.97
CA PHE A 135 6.75 9.93 4.72
C PHE A 135 5.43 10.66 4.98
N PHE A 136 5.47 11.68 5.85
CA PHE A 136 4.32 12.55 6.14
C PHE A 136 3.05 11.81 6.61
N PRO A 137 3.10 10.95 7.65
CA PRO A 137 1.90 10.27 8.15
C PRO A 137 0.89 11.28 8.72
N ASP A 138 -0.40 10.99 8.57
CA ASP A 138 -1.46 11.84 9.10
C ASP A 138 -1.30 12.06 10.61
N PRO A 139 -1.16 13.32 11.09
CA PRO A 139 -0.79 13.60 12.47
C PRO A 139 -1.92 13.33 13.49
N TRP A 140 -3.18 13.21 13.01
CA TRP A 140 -4.39 13.00 13.82
C TRP A 140 -4.36 13.72 15.20
N PRO A 141 -4.38 15.08 15.24
CA PRO A 141 -4.07 15.82 16.46
C PRO A 141 -5.10 15.68 17.59
N LYS A 142 -6.35 15.32 17.27
CA LYS A 142 -7.44 15.20 18.26
C LYS A 142 -7.32 13.89 19.03
N LYS A 143 -7.43 13.92 20.38
CA LYS A 143 -7.40 12.72 21.26
C LYS A 143 -8.31 11.58 20.79
N ARG A 144 -9.53 11.90 20.36
CA ARG A 144 -10.48 10.91 19.83
C ARG A 144 -10.04 10.19 18.55
N HIS A 145 -9.00 10.67 17.86
CA HIS A 145 -8.46 10.08 16.63
C HIS A 145 -7.18 9.26 16.86
N HIS A 146 -6.76 9.05 18.11
CA HIS A 146 -5.53 8.32 18.43
C HIS A 146 -5.42 6.97 17.72
N LYS A 147 -6.51 6.18 17.75
CA LYS A 147 -6.58 4.85 17.12
C LYS A 147 -6.33 4.86 15.60
N ARG A 148 -6.40 6.02 14.94
CA ARG A 148 -6.11 6.18 13.49
C ARG A 148 -4.62 6.38 13.20
N ARG A 149 -3.84 6.83 14.18
CA ARG A 149 -2.39 7.07 14.01
C ARG A 149 -1.68 5.78 13.65
N LEU A 150 -0.84 5.83 12.63
CA LEU A 150 0.06 4.73 12.27
C LEU A 150 1.21 4.62 13.28
N ILE A 151 1.71 5.78 13.74
CA ILE A 151 2.76 5.89 14.74
C ILE A 151 2.12 6.36 16.03
N ASP A 152 2.25 5.56 17.08
CA ASP A 152 1.73 5.87 18.40
C ASP A 152 2.85 5.75 19.44
N LYS A 153 2.77 6.54 20.52
CA LYS A 153 3.71 6.50 21.65
C LYS A 153 3.20 5.60 22.77
#